data_AF-A0A958QCQ7-F1
#
_entry.id   AF-A0A958QCQ7-F1
#
_cell.length_a   1.000
_cell.length_b   1.000
_cell.length_c   1.000
_cell.angle_alpha   90.00
_cell.angle_beta   90.00
_cell.angle_gamma   90.00
#
_symmetry.space_group_name_H-M   'P 1'
#
loop_
_entity.id
_entity.type
_entity.pdbx_description
1 polymer ?
#
loop_
_entity_poly.entity_id
_entity_poly.type
_entity_poly.pdbx_seq_one_letter_code
_entity_poly.pdbx_strand_id
1 'polypeptide(L)'
;MQIDSDAYNLFEFPNLTGTPERNLLLAVLERAILDFVGNDAKESESAATWLFDESDEDDSEQFTFPWICNQLGLDKKGTIFYISNLPKRGNRRVAPWYFERNQEIEKKEICNKKAS
;
A
#
# COMPACT_ATOMS: atom_id res chain seq x y z
N MET A 1 21.94 10.37 -28.11
CA MET A 1 20.68 9.83 -27.58
C MET A 1 20.19 10.85 -26.56
N GLN A 2 19.40 11.81 -27.02
CA GLN A 2 18.81 12.84 -26.14
C GLN A 2 17.58 12.20 -25.52
N ILE A 3 17.61 11.96 -24.22
CA ILE A 3 16.41 11.61 -23.47
C ILE A 3 15.61 12.90 -23.38
N ASP A 4 14.40 12.92 -23.94
CA ASP A 4 13.53 14.10 -23.96
C ASP A 4 13.31 14.61 -22.52
N SER A 5 13.65 15.88 -22.30
CA SER A 5 13.52 16.57 -21.00
C SER A 5 12.07 16.56 -20.47
N ASP A 6 11.09 16.30 -21.33
CA ASP A 6 9.68 16.18 -20.98
C ASP A 6 9.35 14.87 -20.26
N ALA A 7 10.20 13.83 -20.39
CA ALA A 7 10.04 12.59 -19.63
C ALA A 7 10.32 12.78 -18.13
N TYR A 8 11.13 13.76 -17.75
CA TYR A 8 11.41 14.07 -16.34
C TYR A 8 10.22 14.72 -15.64
N ASN A 9 9.43 15.52 -16.36
CA ASN A 9 8.28 16.22 -15.79
C ASN A 9 7.00 15.37 -15.75
N LEU A 10 6.98 14.20 -16.39
CA LEU A 10 5.79 13.33 -16.41
C LEU A 10 5.50 12.71 -15.03
N PHE A 11 6.53 12.58 -14.18
CA PHE A 11 6.45 11.87 -12.89
C PHE A 11 6.25 12.78 -11.67
N GLU A 12 6.26 14.11 -11.84
CA GLU A 12 6.21 15.08 -10.73
C GLU A 12 4.85 15.77 -10.55
N PHE A 13 3.74 15.12 -10.94
CA PHE A 13 2.40 15.67 -10.69
C PHE A 13 1.76 15.06 -9.43
N PRO A 14 1.51 15.86 -8.38
CA PRO A 14 0.71 15.40 -7.24
C PRO A 14 -0.73 15.27 -7.75
N ASN A 15 -1.28 14.04 -7.71
CA ASN A 15 -2.59 13.59 -8.23
C ASN A 15 -2.59 12.86 -9.59
N LEU A 16 -1.44 12.61 -10.22
CA LEU A 16 -1.38 11.62 -11.30
C LEU A 16 -1.42 10.22 -10.68
N THR A 17 -2.20 9.33 -11.28
CA THR A 17 -2.11 7.88 -11.08
C THR A 17 -0.63 7.51 -11.07
N GLY A 18 -0.14 6.80 -10.04
CA GLY A 18 1.28 6.46 -9.94
C GLY A 18 1.79 5.80 -11.23
N THR A 19 3.10 5.76 -11.43
CA THR A 19 3.66 5.00 -12.56
C THR A 19 3.10 3.58 -12.56
N PRO A 20 2.91 2.93 -13.73
CA PRO A 20 2.42 1.56 -13.79
C PRO A 20 3.19 0.63 -12.85
N GLU A 21 4.50 0.84 -12.73
CA GLU A 21 5.39 0.16 -11.81
C GLU A 21 5.01 0.42 -10.36
N ARG A 22 4.85 1.69 -9.95
CA ARG A 22 4.44 2.03 -8.57
C ARG A 22 3.06 1.46 -8.23
N ASN A 23 2.11 1.49 -9.17
CA ASN A 23 0.77 0.92 -8.97
C ASN A 23 0.84 -0.60 -8.81
N LEU A 24 1.70 -1.28 -9.56
CA LEU A 24 1.96 -2.70 -9.39
C LEU A 24 2.49 -3.00 -7.99
N LEU A 25 3.49 -2.25 -7.53
CA LEU A 25 4.06 -2.44 -6.18
C LEU A 25 3.02 -2.20 -5.08
N LEU A 26 2.20 -1.17 -5.22
CA LEU A 26 1.09 -0.91 -4.30
C LEU A 26 0.06 -2.03 -4.32
N ALA A 27 -0.28 -2.57 -5.50
CA ALA A 27 -1.22 -3.68 -5.61
C ALA A 27 -0.69 -4.97 -4.98
N VAL A 28 0.61 -5.26 -5.13
CA VAL A 28 1.29 -6.39 -4.47
C VAL A 28 1.23 -6.22 -2.95
N LEU A 29 1.60 -5.05 -2.45
CA LEU A 29 1.56 -4.75 -1.01
C LEU A 29 0.13 -4.81 -0.46
N GLU A 30 -0.85 -4.21 -1.15
CA GLU A 30 -2.25 -4.24 -0.76
C GLU A 30 -2.79 -5.67 -0.71
N ARG A 31 -2.47 -6.51 -1.71
CA ARG A 31 -2.87 -7.92 -1.74
C ARG A 31 -2.34 -8.68 -0.52
N ALA A 32 -1.05 -8.52 -0.20
CA ALA A 32 -0.42 -9.17 0.96
C ALA A 32 -1.05 -8.71 2.29
N ILE A 33 -1.32 -7.42 2.44
CA ILE A 33 -2.03 -6.89 3.62
C ILE A 33 -3.43 -7.50 3.72
N LEU A 34 -4.17 -7.57 2.61
CA LEU A 34 -5.52 -8.15 2.58
C LEU A 34 -5.54 -9.64 2.90
N ASP A 35 -4.53 -10.40 2.47
CA ASP A 35 -4.35 -11.79 2.87
C ASP A 35 -4.07 -11.91 4.38
N PHE A 36 -3.12 -11.12 4.89
CA PHE A 36 -2.78 -11.15 6.30
C PHE A 36 -3.95 -10.82 7.23
N VAL A 37 -4.76 -9.81 6.88
CA VAL A 37 -5.92 -9.38 7.68
C VAL A 37 -7.20 -10.16 7.36
N GLY A 38 -7.13 -11.08 6.39
CA GLY A 38 -8.23 -11.92 5.93
C GLY A 38 -8.66 -12.96 6.95
N ASN A 39 -9.58 -13.84 6.52
CA ASN A 39 -10.11 -14.92 7.35
C ASN A 39 -9.53 -16.29 7.04
N ASP A 40 -8.86 -16.45 5.90
CA ASP A 40 -8.22 -17.73 5.56
C ASP A 40 -6.89 -17.81 6.32
N ALA A 41 -6.80 -18.80 7.22
CA ALA A 41 -5.61 -19.01 8.04
C ALA A 41 -4.38 -19.32 7.19
N LYS A 42 -4.54 -20.03 6.07
CA LYS A 42 -3.42 -20.42 5.21
C LYS A 42 -2.88 -19.23 4.41
N GLU A 43 -3.78 -18.40 3.88
CA GLU A 43 -3.38 -17.15 3.19
C GLU A 43 -2.77 -16.17 4.19
N SER A 44 -3.35 -16.05 5.39
CA SER A 44 -2.83 -15.20 6.45
C SER A 44 -1.43 -15.61 6.91
N GLU A 45 -1.17 -16.91 7.10
CA GLU A 45 0.15 -17.41 7.47
C GLU A 45 1.17 -17.17 6.35
N SER A 46 0.82 -17.49 5.10
CA SER A 46 1.71 -17.25 3.95
C SER A 46 2.05 -15.76 3.78
N ALA A 47 1.07 -14.88 3.98
CA ALA A 47 1.29 -13.43 3.92
C ALA A 47 2.10 -12.94 5.12
N ALA A 48 1.89 -13.50 6.31
CA ALA A 48 2.70 -13.17 7.48
C ALA A 48 4.17 -13.55 7.28
N THR A 49 4.46 -14.73 6.70
CA THR A 49 5.82 -15.11 6.31
C THR A 49 6.41 -14.05 5.39
N TRP A 50 5.73 -13.68 4.31
CA TRP A 50 6.27 -12.69 3.36
C TRP A 50 6.43 -11.27 3.94
N LEU A 51 5.54 -10.84 4.85
CA LEU A 51 5.55 -9.50 5.45
C LEU A 51 6.56 -9.35 6.59
N PHE A 52 6.74 -10.42 7.37
CA PHE A 52 7.47 -10.40 8.64
C PHE A 52 8.69 -11.31 8.63
N ASP A 53 9.11 -11.83 7.47
CA ASP A 53 10.37 -12.58 7.39
C ASP A 53 11.54 -11.68 7.80
N GLU A 54 12.23 -12.10 8.84
CA GLU A 54 13.44 -11.44 9.32
C GLU A 54 14.67 -11.88 8.52
N SER A 55 14.57 -12.94 7.70
CA SER A 55 15.68 -13.36 6.83
C SER A 55 15.85 -12.44 5.62
N ASP A 56 14.79 -11.75 5.21
CA ASP A 56 14.79 -10.72 4.17
C ASP A 56 15.13 -9.35 4.79
N GLU A 57 16.32 -9.19 5.35
CA GLU A 57 16.83 -7.85 5.68
C GLU A 57 17.42 -7.13 4.46
N ASP A 58 17.79 -7.90 3.44
CA ASP A 58 18.38 -7.39 2.22
C ASP A 58 17.30 -6.93 1.23
N ASP A 59 17.42 -5.71 0.74
CA ASP A 59 16.57 -5.17 -0.32
C ASP A 59 17.11 -5.49 -1.72
N SER A 60 18.13 -6.34 -1.85
CA SER A 60 18.68 -6.75 -3.15
C SER A 60 17.74 -7.65 -3.96
N GLU A 61 16.88 -8.43 -3.29
CA GLU A 61 15.95 -9.33 -3.95
C GLU A 61 14.65 -8.62 -4.33
N GLN A 62 14.35 -8.63 -5.63
CA GLN A 62 13.19 -7.93 -6.19
C GLN A 62 11.87 -8.54 -5.70
N PHE A 63 10.86 -7.69 -5.50
CA PHE A 63 9.52 -8.06 -5.02
C PHE A 63 9.46 -8.67 -3.62
N THR A 64 10.54 -8.64 -2.86
CA THR A 64 10.49 -8.85 -1.41
C THR A 64 9.85 -7.63 -0.74
N PHE A 65 9.32 -7.83 0.47
CA PHE A 65 8.74 -6.73 1.24
C PHE A 65 9.72 -5.57 1.50
N PRO A 66 11.00 -5.80 1.90
CA PRO A 66 11.99 -4.73 2.05
C PRO A 66 12.24 -3.96 0.75
N TRP A 67 12.39 -4.66 -0.38
CA TRP A 67 12.59 -4.03 -1.67
C TRP A 67 11.38 -3.17 -2.06
N ILE A 68 10.15 -3.67 -1.86
CA ILE A 68 8.94 -2.90 -2.11
C ILE A 68 8.87 -1.65 -1.22
N CYS A 69 9.22 -1.76 0.07
CA CYS A 69 9.30 -0.60 0.95
C CYS A 69 10.30 0.44 0.43
N ASN A 70 11.49 0.02 -0.01
CA ASN A 70 12.49 0.92 -0.59
C ASN A 70 11.96 1.62 -1.85
N GLN A 71 11.41 0.86 -2.82
CA GLN A 71 10.85 1.42 -4.06
C GLN A 71 9.67 2.37 -3.81
N LEU A 72 8.87 2.11 -2.77
CA LEU A 72 7.72 2.94 -2.43
C LEU A 72 8.06 4.14 -1.55
N GLY A 73 9.27 4.20 -0.99
CA GLY A 73 9.70 5.21 -0.02
C GLY A 73 9.07 5.04 1.36
N LEU A 74 8.79 3.81 1.77
CA LEU A 74 8.16 3.46 3.06
C LEU A 74 9.23 3.03 4.08
N ASP A 75 9.07 3.44 5.33
CA ASP A 75 9.87 2.88 6.43
C ASP A 75 9.39 1.45 6.73
N LYS A 76 10.27 0.45 6.53
CA LYS A 76 9.97 -0.97 6.75
C LYS A 76 9.41 -1.21 8.16
N LYS A 77 10.06 -0.64 9.18
CA LYS A 77 9.70 -0.88 10.60
C LYS A 77 8.36 -0.25 10.96
N GLY A 78 8.16 1.01 10.59
CA GLY A 78 6.87 1.69 10.76
C GLY A 78 5.74 1.01 10.00
N THR A 79 6.00 0.51 8.80
CA THR A 79 5.02 -0.21 7.98
C THR A 79 4.62 -1.55 8.62
N ILE A 80 5.59 -2.35 9.09
CA ILE A 80 5.32 -3.59 9.85
C ILE A 80 4.52 -3.31 11.12
N PHE A 81 4.92 -2.29 11.88
CA PHE A 81 4.22 -1.87 13.08
C PHE A 81 2.76 -1.49 12.78
N TYR A 82 2.51 -0.77 11.69
CA TYR A 82 1.16 -0.42 11.28
C TYR A 82 0.35 -1.66 10.86
N ILE A 83 0.90 -2.50 9.99
CA ILE A 83 0.21 -3.69 9.46
C ILE A 83 -0.14 -4.68 10.58
N SER A 84 0.77 -4.92 11.51
CA SER A 84 0.55 -5.82 12.66
C SER A 84 -0.59 -5.36 13.58
N ASN A 85 -0.87 -4.06 13.64
CA ASN A 85 -1.96 -3.48 14.43
C ASN A 85 -3.28 -3.35 13.64
N LEU A 86 -3.33 -3.76 12.36
CA LEU A 86 -4.56 -3.68 11.58
C LEU A 86 -5.65 -4.62 12.16
N PRO A 87 -6.90 -4.14 12.26
CA PRO A 87 -7.99 -4.97 12.73
C PRO A 87 -8.24 -6.12 11.75
N LYS A 88 -8.31 -7.35 12.27
CA LYS A 88 -8.70 -8.50 11.45
C LYS A 88 -10.10 -8.29 10.91
N ARG A 89 -10.31 -8.68 9.64
CA ARG A 89 -11.55 -8.42 8.91
C ARG A 89 -12.78 -9.12 9.51
N GLY A 90 -12.57 -10.23 10.24
CA GLY A 90 -13.64 -11.03 10.83
C GLY A 90 -14.66 -11.49 9.77
N ASN A 91 -15.89 -11.84 10.14
CA ASN A 91 -16.87 -12.42 9.21
C ASN A 91 -17.35 -11.53 8.03
N ARG A 92 -16.83 -10.30 7.87
CA ARG A 92 -17.24 -9.38 6.80
C ARG A 92 -16.47 -9.63 5.50
N ARG A 93 -17.13 -9.43 4.35
CA ARG A 93 -16.51 -9.57 3.01
C ARG A 93 -15.67 -8.34 2.59
N VAL A 94 -15.57 -7.31 3.41
CA VAL A 94 -14.84 -6.07 3.10
C VAL A 94 -14.03 -5.67 4.32
N ALA A 95 -12.80 -5.20 4.11
CA ALA A 95 -11.95 -4.75 5.20
C ALA A 95 -12.55 -3.52 5.91
N PRO A 96 -12.44 -3.40 7.24
CA PRO A 96 -13.08 -2.32 8.01
C PRO A 96 -12.73 -0.90 7.53
N TRP A 97 -11.48 -0.65 7.16
CA TRP A 97 -10.97 0.66 6.72
C TRP A 97 -11.44 1.10 5.32
N TYR A 98 -11.96 0.19 4.50
CA TYR A 98 -12.54 0.57 3.19
C TYR A 98 -13.74 1.51 3.35
N PHE A 99 -14.45 1.42 4.48
CA PHE A 99 -15.60 2.29 4.76
C PHE A 99 -15.18 3.65 5.33
N GLU A 100 -14.04 3.73 6.02
CA GLU A 100 -13.53 4.97 6.62
C GLU A 100 -13.07 5.96 5.54
N ARG A 101 -12.43 5.46 4.48
CA ARG A 101 -11.99 6.28 3.34
C ARG A 101 -13.14 7.01 2.65
N ASN A 102 -14.29 6.34 2.46
CA ASN A 102 -15.46 6.96 1.82
C ASN A 102 -16.09 8.06 2.71
N GLN A 103 -16.11 7.86 4.03
CA GLN A 103 -16.62 8.87 4.95
C GLN A 103 -15.72 10.12 5.00
N GLU A 104 -14.41 9.98 4.87
CA GLU A 104 -13.48 11.11 4.81
C GLU A 104 -13.59 11.89 3.49
N ILE A 105 -13.79 11.19 2.36
CA ILE A 105 -14.03 11.81 1.05
C ILE A 105 -15.34 12.61 1.08
N GLU A 106 -16.43 12.00 1.57
CA GLU A 106 -17.72 12.68 1.72
C GLU A 106 -17.64 13.91 2.64
N LYS A 107 -16.92 13.82 3.76
CA LYS A 107 -16.72 14.96 4.68
C LYS A 107 -15.93 16.11 4.02
N LYS A 108 -14.90 15.79 3.24
CA LYS A 108 -14.11 16.79 2.50
C LYS A 108 -14.93 17.49 1.42
N GLU A 109 -15.78 16.76 0.70
CA GLU A 109 -16.69 17.35 -0.30
C GLU A 109 -17.76 18.26 0.33
N ILE A 110 -18.33 17.87 1.47
CA ILE A 110 -19.33 18.68 2.19
C ILE A 110 -18.70 19.95 2.77
N CYS A 111 -17.44 19.90 3.23
CA CYS A 111 -16.73 21.06 3.75
C CYS A 111 -16.40 22.07 2.64
N ASN A 112 -15.93 21.60 1.47
CA ASN A 112 -15.66 22.47 0.32
C ASN A 112 -16.93 23.13 -0.24
N LYS A 113 -18.09 22.47 -0.18
CA LYS A 113 -19.39 23.06 -0.61
C LYS A 113 -19.97 24.09 0.36
N LYS A 114 -19.46 24.21 1.59
CA LYS A 114 -19.89 25.21 2.58
C LYS A 114 -19.01 26.47 2.60
N ALA A 115 -17.94 26.49 1.81
CA ALA A 115 -16.98 27.58 1.72
C ALA A 115 -17.07 28.37 0.39
N SER A 116 -18.04 28.04 -0.48
CA SER A 116 -18.49 28.83 -1.65
C SER A 116 -19.90 29.31 -1.42
#